data_AF-A0A218QMP7-F1
#
_entry.id   AF-A0A218QMP7-F1
#
_cell.length_a   1.000
_cell.length_b   1.000
_cell.length_c   1.000
_cell.angle_alpha   90.00
_cell.angle_beta   90.00
_cell.angle_gamma   90.00
#
_symmetry.space_group_name_H-M   'P 1'
#
loop_
_entity.id
_entity.type
_entity.pdbx_description
1 polymer ?
#
loop_
_entity_poly.entity_id
_entity_poly.type
_entity_poly.pdbx_seq_one_letter_code
_entity_poly.pdbx_strand_id
1 'polypeptide(L)'
;MQGREWAVTLDDAEWAKVPFEVRETEATVEIETEEIRVFIQRQNCRITCFDKANRPFAQDADMGIDWGMGAVAAWKQIAAFPFAFPLLPYAQKKKICTKVDVKII
;
A
#
# COMPACT_ATOMS: atom_id res chain seq x y z
N MET A 1 21.99 -10.23 -12.56
CA MET A 1 21.71 -10.42 -11.12
C MET A 1 20.75 -9.32 -10.71
N GLN A 2 19.51 -9.67 -10.41
CA GLN A 2 18.49 -8.73 -9.95
C GLN A 2 18.77 -8.48 -8.46
N GLY A 3 19.09 -7.23 -8.11
CA GLY A 3 19.49 -6.89 -6.75
C GLY A 3 18.32 -7.06 -5.79
N ARG A 4 18.52 -7.86 -4.73
CA ARG A 4 17.61 -7.91 -3.58
C ARG A 4 17.44 -6.49 -3.04
N GLU A 5 16.20 -6.05 -2.87
CA GLU A 5 15.93 -4.74 -2.28
C GLU A 5 16.49 -4.72 -0.86
N TRP A 6 17.36 -3.75 -0.57
CA TRP A 6 18.16 -3.71 0.68
C TRP A 6 17.32 -3.69 1.96
N ALA A 7 16.01 -3.42 1.87
CA ALA A 7 15.10 -3.32 3.00
C ALA A 7 14.31 -4.61 3.30
N VAL A 8 14.40 -5.66 2.48
CA VAL A 8 13.69 -6.93 2.71
C VAL A 8 14.63 -7.91 3.40
N THR A 9 14.35 -8.23 4.67
CA THR A 9 15.27 -8.95 5.57
C THR A 9 15.28 -10.46 5.39
N LEU A 10 14.17 -11.07 4.96
CA LEU A 10 14.05 -12.51 4.72
C LEU A 10 13.98 -12.82 3.22
N ASP A 11 14.33 -14.04 2.82
CA ASP A 11 14.07 -14.53 1.47
C ASP A 11 12.57 -14.81 1.29
N ASP A 12 12.05 -14.71 0.07
CA ASP A 12 10.64 -14.98 -0.23
C ASP A 12 10.22 -16.40 0.17
N ALA A 13 11.14 -17.38 0.07
CA ALA A 13 10.89 -18.76 0.46
C ALA A 13 10.75 -18.96 1.99
N GLU A 14 11.23 -18.01 2.79
CA GLU A 14 11.17 -18.07 4.26
C GLU A 14 9.86 -17.53 4.83
N TRP A 15 9.07 -16.80 4.04
CA TRP A 15 7.77 -16.30 4.49
C TRP A 15 6.72 -17.41 4.54
N ALA A 16 5.97 -17.45 5.65
CA ALA A 16 4.81 -18.34 5.75
C ALA A 16 3.77 -17.99 4.68
N LYS A 17 3.24 -19.01 4.01
CA LYS A 17 2.13 -18.83 3.07
C LYS A 17 0.87 -18.48 3.84
N VAL A 18 0.35 -17.28 3.62
CA VAL A 18 -0.89 -16.81 4.24
C VAL A 18 -2.05 -17.10 3.29
N PRO A 19 -3.16 -17.70 3.75
CA PRO A 19 -4.35 -17.86 2.93
C PRO A 19 -4.94 -16.48 2.58
N PHE A 20 -5.36 -16.32 1.33
CA PHE A 20 -6.03 -15.12 0.87
C PHE A 20 -7.08 -15.46 -0.19
N GLU A 21 -8.12 -14.64 -0.27
CA GLU A 21 -9.11 -14.68 -1.33
C GLU A 21 -8.91 -13.50 -2.27
N VAL A 22 -9.12 -13.72 -3.57
CA VAL A 22 -9.13 -12.65 -4.57
C VAL A 22 -10.50 -12.59 -5.23
N ARG A 23 -11.09 -11.40 -5.27
CA ARG A 23 -12.34 -11.11 -5.97
C ARG A 23 -12.07 -10.04 -7.00
N GLU A 24 -12.15 -10.41 -8.27
CA GLU A 24 -11.93 -9.51 -9.40
C GLU A 24 -13.24 -9.14 -10.07
N THR A 25 -13.37 -7.86 -10.41
CA THR A 25 -14.41 -7.33 -11.28
C THR A 25 -13.77 -6.54 -12.43
N GLU A 26 -14.58 -6.09 -13.39
CA GLU A 26 -14.09 -5.22 -14.46
C GLU A 26 -13.46 -3.92 -13.92
N ALA A 27 -13.97 -3.40 -12.80
CA ALA A 27 -13.55 -2.12 -12.23
C ALA A 27 -12.56 -2.25 -11.08
N THR A 28 -12.54 -3.38 -10.37
CA THR A 28 -11.83 -3.51 -9.08
C THR A 28 -11.18 -4.88 -8.91
N VAL A 29 -10.14 -4.91 -8.08
CA VAL A 29 -9.56 -6.14 -7.54
C VAL A 29 -9.54 -6.04 -6.02
N GLU A 30 -10.13 -7.01 -5.35
CA GLU A 30 -10.15 -7.11 -3.90
C GLU A 30 -9.35 -8.33 -3.46
N ILE A 31 -8.46 -8.14 -2.50
CA ILE A 31 -7.69 -9.21 -1.87
C ILE A 31 -8.02 -9.19 -0.38
N GLU A 32 -8.49 -10.30 0.16
CA GLU A 32 -8.85 -10.43 1.56
C GLU A 32 -7.97 -11.48 2.23
N THR A 33 -7.37 -11.13 3.37
CA THR A 33 -6.61 -12.03 4.24
C THR A 33 -7.27 -12.10 5.63
N GLU A 34 -6.71 -12.89 6.54
CA GLU A 34 -7.18 -12.96 7.94
C GLU A 34 -7.05 -11.64 8.72
N GLU A 35 -6.20 -10.70 8.27
CA GLU A 35 -5.89 -9.49 9.03
C GLU A 35 -6.30 -8.21 8.30
N ILE A 36 -6.24 -8.20 6.96
CA ILE A 36 -6.46 -6.98 6.17
C ILE A 36 -7.26 -7.27 4.90
N ARG A 37 -7.84 -6.20 4.35
CA ARG A 37 -8.43 -6.21 3.02
C ARG A 37 -7.79 -5.15 2.15
N VAL A 38 -7.29 -5.54 1.00
CA VAL A 38 -6.69 -4.65 -0.01
C VAL A 38 -7.69 -4.47 -1.15
N PHE A 39 -7.98 -3.23 -1.49
CA PHE A 39 -8.89 -2.84 -2.57
C PHE A 39 -8.13 -2.05 -3.61
N ILE A 40 -8.26 -2.45 -4.87
CA ILE A 40 -7.53 -1.88 -6.00
C ILE A 40 -8.54 -1.43 -7.04
N GLN A 41 -8.49 -0.15 -7.41
CA GLN A 41 -9.28 0.41 -8.51
C GLN A 41 -8.51 0.27 -9.82
N ARG A 42 -9.07 -0.43 -10.82
CA ARG A 42 -8.38 -0.73 -12.08
C ARG A 42 -8.19 0.50 -12.97
N GLN A 43 -9.15 1.44 -12.98
CA GLN A 43 -9.13 2.61 -13.86
C GLN A 43 -7.89 3.49 -13.67
N ASN A 44 -7.41 3.60 -12.43
CA ASN A 44 -6.38 4.54 -12.00
C ASN A 44 -5.34 3.87 -11.08
N CYS A 45 -5.36 2.53 -10.99
CA CYS A 45 -4.48 1.69 -10.20
C CYS A 45 -4.33 2.14 -8.74
N ARG A 46 -5.40 2.72 -8.16
CA ARG A 46 -5.38 3.22 -6.78
C ARG A 46 -5.59 2.09 -5.80
N ILE A 47 -4.73 2.03 -4.79
CA ILE A 47 -4.73 1.01 -3.76
C ILE A 47 -5.21 1.61 -2.44
N THR A 48 -6.12 0.91 -1.77
CA THR A 48 -6.58 1.21 -0.41
C THR A 48 -6.55 -0.06 0.44
N CYS A 49 -5.88 0.01 1.58
CA CYS A 49 -5.82 -1.05 2.58
C CYS A 49 -6.76 -0.73 3.74
N PHE A 50 -7.59 -1.69 4.08
CA PHE A 50 -8.56 -1.65 5.16
C PHE A 50 -8.19 -2.64 6.25
N ASP A 51 -8.50 -2.28 7.49
CA ASP A 51 -8.52 -3.22 8.61
C ASP A 51 -9.80 -4.09 8.58
N LYS A 52 -9.90 -5.06 9.50
CA LYS A 52 -11.11 -5.89 9.65
C LYS A 52 -12.37 -5.13 10.06
N ALA A 53 -12.22 -3.94 10.64
CA ALA A 53 -13.35 -3.05 10.91
C ALA A 53 -13.73 -2.20 9.68
N ASN A 54 -13.17 -2.52 8.51
CA ASN A 54 -13.41 -1.84 7.24
C ASN A 54 -12.99 -0.36 7.26
N ARG A 55 -12.01 0.00 8.09
CA ARG A 55 -11.45 1.36 8.19
C ARG A 55 -10.19 1.45 7.34
N PRO A 56 -10.08 2.44 6.44
CA PRO A 56 -8.89 2.62 5.63
C PRO A 56 -7.73 3.11 6.50
N PHE A 57 -6.61 2.38 6.49
CA PHE A 57 -5.40 2.75 7.23
C PHE A 57 -4.24 3.14 6.32
N ALA A 58 -4.23 2.69 5.07
CA ALA A 58 -3.26 3.12 4.06
C ALA A 58 -3.97 3.27 2.71
N GLN A 59 -3.76 4.39 2.03
CA GLN A 59 -4.34 4.62 0.71
C GLN A 59 -3.45 5.49 -0.16
N ASP A 60 -3.50 5.31 -1.47
CA ASP A 60 -2.86 6.25 -2.40
C ASP A 60 -3.50 7.64 -2.28
N ALA A 61 -2.66 8.67 -2.26
CA ALA A 61 -3.14 10.04 -2.20
C ALA A 61 -3.66 10.49 -3.56
N ASP A 62 -4.57 11.47 -3.56
CA ASP A 62 -5.20 11.95 -4.80
C ASP A 62 -4.21 12.51 -5.83
N MET A 63 -3.04 12.95 -5.37
CA MET A 63 -1.94 13.44 -6.22
C MET A 63 -1.35 12.36 -7.14
N GLY A 64 -1.65 11.08 -6.89
CA GLY A 64 -1.27 9.98 -7.78
C GLY A 64 0.23 9.73 -7.83
N ILE A 65 0.69 9.27 -9.00
CA ILE A 65 2.12 9.18 -9.35
C ILE A 65 2.45 10.41 -10.18
N ASP A 66 3.50 11.14 -9.80
CA ASP A 66 4.00 12.28 -10.55
C ASP A 66 5.43 12.04 -11.05
N TRP A 67 5.72 12.60 -12.22
CA TRP A 67 6.99 12.48 -12.92
C TRP A 67 7.65 13.86 -12.91
N GLY A 68 8.57 14.07 -11.96
CA GLY A 68 9.16 15.37 -11.72
C GLY A 68 10.66 15.29 -11.44
N MET A 69 11.44 16.20 -12.05
CA MET A 69 12.90 16.33 -11.87
C MET A 69 13.70 15.02 -12.04
N GLY A 70 13.33 14.18 -13.02
CA GLY A 70 14.03 12.92 -13.29
C GLY A 70 13.76 11.79 -12.28
N ALA A 71 12.77 11.97 -11.40
CA ALA A 71 12.36 10.96 -10.42
C ALA A 71 10.85 10.67 -10.51
N VAL A 72 10.46 9.51 -9.99
CA VAL A 72 9.06 9.12 -9.82
C VAL A 72 8.69 9.30 -8.36
N ALA A 73 7.64 10.07 -8.11
CA ALA A 73 7.10 10.27 -6.78
C ALA A 73 5.71 9.65 -6.68
N ALA A 74 5.51 8.84 -5.64
CA ALA A 74 4.19 8.34 -5.26
C ALA A 74 3.89 8.78 -3.83
N TRP A 75 2.66 9.25 -3.62
CA TRP A 75 2.20 9.69 -2.30
C TRP A 75 1.21 8.71 -1.71
N LYS A 76 1.46 8.30 -0.47
CA LYS A 76 0.52 7.47 0.30
C LYS A 76 0.10 8.22 1.55
N GLN A 77 -1.17 8.09 1.89
CA GLN A 77 -1.71 8.50 3.18
C GLN A 77 -1.68 7.28 4.09
N ILE A 78 -0.97 7.38 5.20
CA ILE A 78 -0.92 6.33 6.21
C ILE A 78 -1.50 6.89 7.51
N ALA A 79 -2.40 6.14 8.12
CA ALA A 79 -2.94 6.44 9.43
C ALA A 79 -1.84 6.32 10.49
N ALA A 80 -1.79 7.25 11.44
CA ALA A 80 -0.80 7.25 12.52
C ALA A 80 -0.84 5.96 13.38
N PHE A 81 -2.00 5.30 13.43
CA PHE A 81 -2.21 4.04 14.14
C PHE A 81 -2.94 3.07 13.19
N PRO A 82 -2.21 2.23 12.44
CA PRO A 82 -2.81 1.30 11.48
C PRO A 82 -3.54 0.13 12.13
N PHE A 83 -3.34 -0.10 13.44
CA PHE A 83 -4.05 -1.09 14.24
C PHE A 83 -4.74 -0.36 15.38
N ALA A 84 -6.06 -0.51 15.49
CA ALA A 84 -6.83 0.23 16.48
C ALA A 84 -6.52 -0.23 17.90
N PHE A 85 -5.73 0.56 18.62
CA PHE A 85 -5.91 0.70 20.05
C PHE A 85 -7.11 1.64 20.29
N PRO A 86 -8.14 1.21 21.05
CA PRO A 86 -9.15 2.14 21.50
C PRO A 86 -8.49 3.07 22.52
N LEU A 87 -8.84 4.36 22.50
CA LEU A 87 -8.30 5.44 23.34
C LEU A 87 -7.04 6.13 22.78
N LEU A 88 -7.24 7.00 21.78
CA LEU A 88 -6.64 8.34 21.75
C LEU A 88 -7.37 9.16 20.64
N PRO A 89 -7.73 10.43 20.88
CA PRO A 89 -8.22 11.30 19.82
C PRO A 89 -7.03 11.70 18.93
N TYR A 90 -7.32 12.03 17.67
CA TYR A 90 -6.46 12.72 16.71
C TYR A 90 -5.74 11.85 15.66
N ALA A 91 -6.43 11.67 14.54
CA ALA A 91 -5.88 11.17 13.29
C ALA A 91 -4.91 12.20 12.66
N GLN A 92 -3.61 12.04 12.89
CA GLN A 92 -2.59 12.71 12.10
C GLN A 92 -2.27 11.84 10.86
N LYS A 93 -2.97 12.09 9.75
CA LYS A 93 -2.65 11.45 8.46
C LYS A 93 -1.31 11.99 7.97
N LYS A 94 -0.24 11.20 8.03
CA LYS A 94 1.04 11.57 7.44
C LYS A 94 1.01 11.27 5.95
N LYS A 95 1.31 12.27 5.12
CA LYS A 95 1.63 12.07 3.70
C LYS A 95 3.10 11.67 3.62
N ILE A 96 3.36 10.45 3.17
CA ILE A 96 4.71 9.96 2.94
C ILE A 96 4.95 10.01 1.43
N CYS A 97 6.04 10.67 1.03
CA CYS A 97 6.52 10.70 -0.35
C CYS A 97 7.69 9.73 -0.44
N THR A 98 7.54 8.68 -1.25
CA THR A 98 8.67 7.82 -1.61
C THR A 98 9.17 8.28 -2.98
N LYS A 99 10.39 8.79 -3.03
CA LYS A 99 11.09 9.06 -4.29
C LYS A 99 11.82 7.82 -4.72
N VAL A 100 11.58 7.37 -5.94
CA VAL A 100 12.36 6.31 -6.58
C VAL A 100 13.08 6.94 -7.76
N ASP A 101 14.41 6.90 -7.73
CA ASP A 101 15.26 7.32 -8.85
C ASP A 101 15.18 6.23 -9.93
N VAL A 102 14.44 6.50 -11.00
CA VAL A 102 14.31 5.58 -12.13
C VAL A 102 15.41 5.90 -13.13
N LYS A 103 16.39 5.00 -13.25
CA LYS A 103 17.40 5.07 -14.32
C LYS A 103 16.79 4.51 -15.59
N ILE A 104 16.37 5.39 -16.50
CA ILE A 104 15.91 5.02 -17.83
C ILE A 104 17.13 4.48 -18.60
N ILE A 105 17.03 3.24 -19.07
CA ILE A 105 18.03 2.53 -19.89
C ILE A 105 17.78 2.82 -21.35
#